data_AF-A0A2E1I0J2-F1
#
_entry.id   AF-A0A2E1I0J2-F1
#
_cell.length_a   1.000
_cell.length_b   1.000
_cell.length_c   1.000
_cell.angle_alpha   90.00
_cell.angle_beta   90.00
_cell.angle_gamma   90.00
#
_symmetry.space_group_name_H-M   'P 1'
#
loop_
_entity.id
_entity.type
_entity.pdbx_description
1 polymer ?
#
loop_
_entity_poly.entity_id
_entity_poly.type
_entity_poly.pdbx_seq_one_letter_code
_entity_poly.pdbx_strand_id
1 'polypeptide(L)'
;MLKKLKEKWGISTPFQMTIVFVVFGVTGSVAAKISGPIVSLLPIDNLPGLIYWPLRLLIIFPVYQVLLIWFGFMFGAIVSVLTYKKDKFIFNFFFNLSLKMSKKMMNWLTFGILFKN
;
A
#
# COMPACT_ATOMS: atom_id res chain seq x y z
N MET A 1 -12.37 -2.96 -19.59
CA MET A 1 -11.62 -3.19 -18.33
C MET A 1 -11.39 -1.92 -17.51
N LEU A 2 -10.88 -0.83 -18.10
CA LEU A 2 -10.61 0.43 -17.37
C LEU A 2 -11.85 1.07 -16.69
N LYS A 3 -13.04 1.01 -17.32
CA LYS A 3 -14.29 1.52 -16.72
C LYS A 3 -14.62 0.88 -15.36
N LYS A 4 -14.49 -0.45 -15.24
CA LYS A 4 -14.75 -1.18 -13.98
C LYS A 4 -13.78 -0.80 -12.86
N LEU A 5 -12.52 -0.50 -13.18
CA LEU A 5 -11.53 -0.03 -12.21
C LEU A 5 -11.81 1.41 -11.77
N LYS A 6 -12.21 2.29 -12.71
CA LYS A 6 -12.62 3.66 -12.41
C LYS A 6 -13.85 3.70 -11.51
N GLU A 7 -14.86 2.88 -11.77
CA GLU A 7 -16.07 2.78 -10.93
C GLU A 7 -15.79 2.16 -9.56
N LYS A 8 -14.96 1.10 -9.48
CA LYS A 8 -14.63 0.43 -8.22
C LYS A 8 -13.86 1.31 -7.23
N TRP A 9 -13.13 2.29 -7.73
CA TRP A 9 -12.24 3.15 -6.93
C TRP A 9 -12.58 4.64 -7.01
N GLY A 10 -13.59 5.04 -7.78
CA GLY A 10 -14.02 6.44 -7.94
C GLY A 10 -13.05 7.32 -8.75
N ILE A 11 -12.18 6.75 -9.60
CA ILE A 11 -11.22 7.52 -10.41
C ILE A 11 -11.98 8.22 -11.53
N SER A 12 -12.15 9.55 -11.40
CA SER A 12 -12.90 10.35 -12.38
C SER A 12 -12.04 10.81 -13.55
N THR A 13 -10.73 11.02 -13.34
CA THR A 13 -9.86 11.65 -14.33
C THR A 13 -8.57 10.85 -14.63
N PRO A 14 -8.02 10.92 -15.86
CA PRO A 14 -6.71 10.34 -16.20
C PRO A 14 -5.56 10.92 -15.37
N PHE A 15 -5.70 12.18 -14.92
CA PHE A 15 -4.73 12.86 -14.06
C PHE A 15 -4.56 12.15 -12.71
N GLN A 16 -5.67 11.82 -12.04
CA GLN A 16 -5.66 11.04 -10.79
C GLN A 16 -4.96 9.68 -10.95
N MET A 17 -5.16 9.02 -12.09
CA MET A 17 -4.52 7.73 -12.37
C MET A 17 -3.00 7.85 -12.45
N THR A 18 -2.51 8.91 -13.09
CA THR A 18 -1.06 9.18 -13.21
C THR A 18 -0.45 9.40 -11.84
N ILE A 19 -1.10 10.20 -10.98
CA ILE A 19 -0.65 10.45 -9.61
C ILE A 19 -0.59 9.14 -8.81
N VAL A 20 -1.62 8.30 -8.93
CA VAL A 20 -1.64 6.99 -8.25
C VAL A 20 -0.44 6.13 -8.67
N PHE A 21 -0.11 6.08 -9.96
CA PHE A 21 1.09 5.36 -10.44
C PHE A 21 2.40 5.93 -9.89
N VAL A 22 2.53 7.27 -9.86
CA VAL A 22 3.71 7.93 -9.28
C VAL A 22 3.86 7.58 -7.81
N VAL A 23 2.76 7.66 -7.03
CA VAL A 23 2.78 7.30 -5.62
C VAL A 23 3.18 5.84 -5.42
N PHE A 24 2.69 4.91 -6.25
CA PHE A 24 3.11 3.50 -6.22
C PHE A 24 4.60 3.32 -6.55
N GLY A 25 5.12 4.03 -7.55
CA GLY A 25 6.53 3.97 -7.92
C GLY A 25 7.45 4.46 -6.79
N VAL A 26 7.09 5.58 -6.16
CA VAL A 26 7.85 6.16 -5.03
C VAL A 26 7.75 5.26 -3.80
N THR A 27 6.55 4.87 -3.39
CA THR A 27 6.34 3.96 -2.23
C THR A 27 7.05 2.63 -2.42
N GLY A 28 6.98 2.02 -3.61
CA GLY A 28 7.66 0.77 -3.93
C GLY A 28 9.18 0.89 -3.84
N SER A 29 9.75 1.96 -4.40
CA SER A 29 11.20 2.22 -4.34
C SER A 29 11.69 2.44 -2.91
N VAL A 30 10.95 3.22 -2.12
CA VAL A 30 11.29 3.49 -0.71
C VAL A 30 11.16 2.22 0.14
N ALA A 31 10.11 1.43 -0.07
CA ALA A 31 9.93 0.16 0.63
C ALA A 31 11.05 -0.85 0.31
N ALA A 32 11.51 -0.91 -0.95
CA ALA A 32 12.65 -1.75 -1.32
C ALA A 32 13.92 -1.35 -0.55
N LYS A 33 14.19 -0.05 -0.42
CA LYS A 33 15.34 0.45 0.34
C LYS A 33 15.22 0.19 1.84
N ILE A 34 14.03 0.36 2.41
CA ILE A 34 13.74 0.14 3.83
C ILE A 34 13.72 -1.36 4.19
N SER A 35 13.46 -2.24 3.22
CA SER A 35 13.37 -3.69 3.46
C SER A 35 14.66 -4.31 4.00
N GLY A 36 15.83 -3.79 3.60
CA GLY A 36 17.14 -4.26 4.07
C GLY A 36 17.33 -4.07 5.58
N PRO A 37 17.31 -2.83 6.10
CA PRO A 37 17.53 -2.57 7.52
C PRO A 37 16.48 -3.23 8.42
N ILE A 38 15.22 -3.32 7.99
CA ILE A 38 14.18 -4.00 8.78
C ILE A 38 14.49 -5.48 8.96
N VAL A 39 14.97 -6.13 7.90
CA VAL A 39 15.25 -7.57 7.93
C VAL A 39 16.51 -7.86 8.73
N SER A 40 17.54 -7.02 8.65
CA SER A 40 18.75 -7.18 9.46
C SER A 40 18.55 -6.97 10.96
N LEU A 41 17.46 -6.29 11.36
CA LEU A 41 17.09 -6.15 12.78
C LEU A 41 16.40 -7.41 13.33
N LEU A 42 16.01 -8.34 12.46
CA LEU A 42 15.30 -9.56 12.84
C LEU A 42 16.24 -10.76 12.71
N PRO A 43 16.30 -11.66 13.70
CA PRO A 43 17.16 -12.83 13.67
C PRO A 43 16.57 -13.95 12.78
N ILE A 44 16.27 -13.65 11.52
CA ILE A 44 15.66 -14.60 10.56
C ILE A 44 16.66 -15.18 9.55
N ASP A 45 17.94 -14.85 9.69
CA ASP A 45 19.00 -15.23 8.74
C ASP A 45 19.29 -16.73 8.68
N ASN A 46 18.98 -17.45 9.76
CA ASN A 46 19.18 -18.90 9.86
C ASN A 46 18.00 -19.74 9.32
N LEU A 47 16.96 -19.09 8.77
CA LEU A 47 15.82 -19.83 8.22
C LEU A 47 16.14 -20.36 6.80
N PRO A 48 15.58 -21.53 6.43
CA PRO A 48 15.62 -22.01 5.06
C PRO A 48 15.07 -20.95 4.10
N GLY A 49 15.72 -20.76 2.94
CA GLY A 49 15.34 -19.75 1.95
C GLY A 49 13.85 -19.79 1.54
N LEU A 50 13.24 -20.99 1.55
CA LEU A 50 11.82 -21.21 1.26
C LEU A 50 10.88 -20.55 2.29
N ILE A 51 11.29 -20.49 3.56
CA ILE A 51 10.50 -19.89 4.66
C ILE A 51 10.90 -18.42 4.84
N TYR A 52 12.18 -18.12 4.65
CA TYR A 52 12.73 -16.77 4.76
C TYR A 52 12.02 -15.77 3.85
N TRP A 53 11.83 -16.07 2.57
CA TRP A 53 11.25 -15.13 1.60
C TRP A 53 9.78 -14.76 1.91
N PRO A 54 8.86 -15.73 2.14
CA PRO A 54 7.49 -15.42 2.54
C PRO A 54 7.41 -14.66 3.86
N LEU A 55 8.20 -15.05 4.87
CA LEU A 55 8.21 -14.39 6.17
C LEU A 55 8.73 -12.96 6.06
N ARG A 56 9.80 -12.74 5.30
CA ARG A 56 10.34 -11.42 4.98
C ARG A 56 9.28 -10.51 4.36
N LEU A 57 8.54 -11.01 3.35
CA LEU A 57 7.47 -10.25 2.72
C LEU A 57 6.35 -9.91 3.73
N LEU A 58 5.99 -10.86 4.59
CA LEU A 58 4.96 -10.67 5.62
C LEU A 58 5.35 -9.59 6.63
N ILE A 59 6.61 -9.54 7.04
CA ILE A 59 7.15 -8.54 7.98
C ILE A 59 7.23 -7.15 7.35
N ILE A 60 7.68 -7.07 6.09
CA ILE A 60 7.80 -5.78 5.37
C ILE A 60 6.41 -5.22 5.06
N PHE A 61 5.39 -6.07 4.92
CA PHE A 61 4.06 -5.66 4.52
C PHE A 61 3.43 -4.59 5.43
N PRO A 62 3.41 -4.71 6.78
CA PRO A 62 2.95 -3.64 7.67
C PRO A 62 3.62 -2.29 7.40
N VAL A 63 4.93 -2.28 7.21
CA VAL A 63 5.67 -1.03 6.92
C VAL A 63 5.27 -0.48 5.57
N TYR A 64 5.10 -1.34 4.55
CA TYR A 64 4.59 -0.93 3.25
C TYR A 64 3.20 -0.29 3.35
N GLN A 65 2.30 -0.82 4.19
CA GLN A 65 0.97 -0.23 4.41
C GLN A 65 1.04 1.18 5.02
N VAL A 66 1.92 1.39 6.00
CA VAL A 66 2.14 2.71 6.61
C VAL A 66 2.71 3.69 5.58
N LEU A 67 3.71 3.27 4.80
CA LEU A 67 4.28 4.09 3.72
C LEU A 67 3.21 4.48 2.69
N LEU A 68 2.35 3.54 2.31
CA LEU A 68 1.24 3.76 1.37
C LEU A 68 0.31 4.89 1.83
N ILE A 69 -0.10 4.86 3.10
CA ILE A 69 -0.96 5.90 3.68
C ILE A 69 -0.21 7.23 3.76
N TRP A 70 1.06 7.21 4.18
CA TRP A 70 1.88 8.40 4.34
C TRP A 70 2.13 9.13 3.02
N PHE A 71 2.55 8.40 1.98
CA PHE A 71 2.70 8.98 0.64
C PHE A 71 1.36 9.37 0.01
N GLY A 72 0.29 8.62 0.25
CA GLY A 72 -1.06 9.03 -0.15
C GLY A 72 -1.50 10.36 0.47
N PHE A 73 -1.15 10.59 1.74
CA PHE A 73 -1.38 11.88 2.42
C PHE A 73 -0.53 13.00 1.81
N MET A 74 0.77 12.77 1.64
CA MET A 74 1.70 13.75 1.07
C MET A 74 1.29 14.18 -0.35
N PHE A 75 1.02 13.23 -1.24
CA PHE A 75 0.61 13.54 -2.61
C PHE A 75 -0.81 14.12 -2.68
N GLY A 76 -1.71 13.74 -1.77
CA GLY A 76 -3.01 14.39 -1.63
C GLY A 76 -2.89 15.87 -1.28
N ALA A 77 -1.97 16.22 -0.38
CA ALA A 77 -1.67 17.62 -0.03
C ALA A 77 -1.07 18.38 -1.22
N ILE A 78 -0.06 17.81 -1.90
CA ILE A 78 0.57 18.42 -3.08
C ILE A 78 -0.46 18.71 -4.17
N VAL A 79 -1.31 17.73 -4.52
CA VAL A 79 -2.32 17.91 -5.57
C VAL A 79 -3.39 18.92 -5.15
N SER A 80 -3.73 18.98 -3.86
CA SER A 80 -4.65 20.00 -3.35
C SER A 80 -4.10 21.41 -3.51
N VAL A 81 -2.78 21.59 -3.29
CA VAL A 81 -2.09 22.87 -3.49
C VAL A 81 -2.02 23.21 -4.98
N LEU A 82 -1.62 22.26 -5.84
CA LEU A 82 -1.49 22.50 -7.29
C LEU A 82 -2.83 22.78 -7.98
N THR A 83 -3.91 22.15 -7.53
CA THR A 83 -5.25 22.29 -8.12
C THR A 83 -6.06 23.43 -7.49
N TYR A 84 -5.54 24.06 -6.43
CA TYR A 84 -6.24 25.06 -5.61
C TYR A 84 -7.61 24.59 -5.09
N LYS A 85 -7.80 23.27 -4.98
CA LYS A 85 -9.04 22.62 -4.56
C LYS A 85 -8.68 21.50 -3.60
N LYS A 86 -9.50 21.32 -2.56
CA LYS A 86 -9.29 20.24 -1.58
C LYS A 86 -9.56 18.89 -2.23
N ASP A 87 -8.51 18.19 -2.62
CA ASP A 87 -8.60 16.84 -3.18
C ASP A 87 -8.36 15.79 -2.08
N LYS A 88 -9.42 15.09 -1.68
CA LYS A 88 -9.34 13.97 -0.74
C LYS A 88 -9.20 12.62 -1.45
N PHE A 89 -9.27 12.60 -2.78
CA PHE A 89 -9.31 11.37 -3.55
C PHE A 89 -8.06 10.51 -3.32
N ILE A 90 -6.87 11.10 -3.47
CA ILE A 90 -5.59 10.36 -3.40
C ILE A 90 -5.41 9.71 -2.03
N PHE A 91 -5.60 10.49 -0.96
CA PHE A 91 -5.52 9.97 0.40
C PHE A 91 -6.56 8.86 0.63
N ASN A 92 -7.83 9.10 0.31
CA ASN A 92 -8.89 8.11 0.51
C ASN A 92 -8.66 6.84 -0.31
N PHE A 93 -8.13 6.96 -1.53
CA PHE A 93 -7.79 5.83 -2.37
C PHE A 93 -6.76 4.93 -1.68
N PHE A 94 -5.64 5.50 -1.24
CA PHE A 94 -4.56 4.74 -0.62
C PHE A 94 -4.91 4.24 0.78
N PHE A 95 -5.67 5.02 1.55
CA PHE A 95 -6.18 4.59 2.85
C PHE A 95 -7.13 3.39 2.72
N ASN A 96 -8.12 3.47 1.81
CA ASN A 96 -9.05 2.37 1.57
C ASN A 96 -8.36 1.14 0.98
N LEU A 97 -7.38 1.34 0.09
CA LEU A 97 -6.57 0.26 -0.46
C LEU A 97 -5.80 -0.44 0.66
N SER A 98 -5.12 0.33 1.51
CA SER A 98 -4.33 -0.21 2.62
C SER A 98 -5.19 -1.03 3.58
N LEU A 99 -6.36 -0.51 3.96
CA LEU A 99 -7.31 -1.24 4.80
C LEU A 99 -7.82 -2.52 4.13
N LYS A 100 -8.19 -2.48 2.85
CA LYS A 100 -8.64 -3.67 2.12
C LYS A 100 -7.54 -4.74 2.03
N MET A 101 -6.30 -4.33 1.77
CA MET A 101 -5.15 -5.24 1.73
C MET A 101 -4.85 -5.84 3.10
N SER A 102 -4.85 -5.03 4.16
CA SER A 102 -4.62 -5.49 5.53
C SER A 102 -5.71 -6.46 5.99
N LYS A 103 -7.00 -6.13 5.76
CA LYS A 103 -8.13 -7.03 6.07
C LYS A 103 -8.02 -8.35 5.32
N LYS A 104 -7.69 -8.30 4.03
CA LYS A 104 -7.49 -9.50 3.21
C LYS A 104 -6.33 -10.35 3.73
N MET A 105 -5.21 -9.73 4.11
CA MET A 105 -4.06 -10.43 4.66
C MET A 105 -4.38 -11.07 6.01
N MET A 106 -5.01 -10.34 6.93
CA MET A 106 -5.44 -10.89 8.22
C MET A 106 -6.40 -12.07 8.01
N ASN A 107 -7.34 -11.95 7.08
CA ASN A 107 -8.26 -13.04 6.78
C ASN A 107 -7.51 -14.28 6.25
N TRP A 108 -6.48 -14.08 5.43
CA TRP A 108 -5.64 -15.17 4.91
C TRP A 108 -4.81 -15.84 6.00
N LEU A 109 -4.17 -15.06 6.87
CA LEU A 109 -3.39 -15.56 8.01
C LEU A 109 -4.25 -16.34 9.01
N THR A 110 -5.52 -15.96 9.14
CA THR A 110 -6.46 -16.60 10.07
C THR A 110 -7.33 -17.65 9.37
N PHE A 111 -6.96 -18.09 8.15
CA PHE A 111 -7.72 -19.08 7.36
C PHE A 111 -9.23 -18.79 7.24
N GLY A 112 -9.62 -17.52 7.19
CA GLY A 112 -11.01 -17.13 7.06
C GLY A 112 -11.79 -17.02 8.37
N ILE A 113 -11.18 -17.28 9.54
CA ILE A 113 -11.88 -17.36 10.83
C ILE A 113 -12.28 -15.96 11.33
N LEU A 114 -11.44 -14.94 11.13
CA LEU A 114 -11.63 -13.60 11.72
C LEU A 114 -12.69 -12.72 11.04
N PHE A 115 -13.02 -12.97 9.77
CA PHE A 115 -13.96 -12.15 8.99
C PHE A 115 -15.09 -12.96 8.34
N LYS A 116 -15.44 -14.12 8.92
CA LYS A 116 -16.61 -14.90 8.52
C LYS A 116 -17.87 -14.24 9.11
N ASN A 117 -18.39 -13.24 8.42
CA ASN A 117 -19.76 -12.74 8.55
C ASN A 117 -20.19 -12.03 7.27
#